data_AF-A0A9W8CQV2-F1
#
_entry.id   AF-A0A9W8CQV2-F1
#
_cell.length_a   1.000
_cell.length_b   1.000
_cell.length_c   1.000
_cell.angle_alpha   90.00
_cell.angle_beta   90.00
_cell.angle_gamma   90.00
#
_symmetry.space_group_name_H-M   'P 1'
#
loop_
_entity.id
_entity.type
_entity.pdbx_description
1 polymer ?
#
loop_
_entity_poly.entity_id
_entity_poly.type
_entity_poly.pdbx_seq_one_letter_code
_entity_poly.pdbx_strand_id
1 'polypeptide(L)'
;MSSFKIASLVFRTLSKPVANALKQQAKTHDIFRSLCINVAQVAHRTEMNWKMRVLGYKKEVIRPLNDARAIDAGANFLGEAFIFGVAVSLIFAEQIRSRNQAKKQRTAVDDRLEDLEKEMRERKQEIEILKIERDTLREELDVLTKEADTLTAVMMQVLGKEMQQRSISW
;
A
#
# COMPACT_ATOMS: atom_id res chain seq x y z
N MET A 1 -18.70 2.37 -18.13
CA MET A 1 -18.70 2.06 -19.58
C MET A 1 -18.14 3.18 -20.47
N SER A 2 -18.14 4.45 -20.06
CA SER A 2 -17.77 5.58 -20.93
C SER A 2 -16.25 5.76 -21.15
N SER A 3 -15.42 5.51 -20.14
CA SER A 3 -13.97 5.73 -20.23
C SER A 3 -13.27 4.82 -21.25
N PHE A 4 -13.72 3.57 -21.35
CA PHE A 4 -13.16 2.61 -22.33
C PHE A 4 -13.48 3.00 -23.77
N LYS A 5 -14.68 3.56 -24.01
CA LYS A 5 -15.08 4.08 -25.32
C LYS A 5 -14.25 5.29 -25.72
N ILE A 6 -14.03 6.23 -24.79
CA ILE A 6 -13.19 7.42 -25.02
C ILE A 6 -11.73 7.01 -25.29
N ALA A 7 -11.17 6.10 -24.48
CA ALA A 7 -9.82 5.58 -24.69
C ALA A 7 -9.67 4.91 -26.07
N SER A 8 -10.65 4.11 -26.50
CA SER A 8 -10.63 3.46 -27.81
C SER A 8 -10.72 4.47 -28.97
N LEU A 9 -11.46 5.57 -28.78
CA LEU A 9 -11.58 6.66 -29.76
C LEU A 9 -10.26 7.42 -29.89
N VAL A 10 -9.64 7.81 -28.77
CA VAL A 10 -8.34 8.49 -28.76
C VAL A 10 -7.26 7.63 -29.38
N PHE A 11 -7.21 6.33 -29.03
CA PHE A 11 -6.28 5.38 -29.63
C PHE A 11 -6.44 5.30 -31.14
N ARG A 12 -7.67 5.16 -31.64
CA ARG A 12 -7.97 5.11 -33.08
C ARG A 12 -7.63 6.43 -33.79
N THR A 13 -7.77 7.55 -33.09
CA THR A 13 -7.54 8.89 -33.65
C THR A 13 -6.05 9.22 -33.72
N LEU A 14 -5.24 8.74 -32.77
CA LEU A 14 -3.78 8.93 -32.75
C LEU A 14 -3.02 7.89 -33.59
N SER A 15 -3.56 6.68 -33.75
CA SER A 15 -2.88 5.62 -34.52
C SER A 15 -2.71 5.97 -36.00
N LYS A 16 -3.70 6.62 -36.61
CA LYS A 16 -3.63 7.04 -38.03
C LYS A 16 -2.57 8.12 -38.33
N PRO A 17 -2.51 9.27 -37.61
CA PRO A 17 -1.48 10.28 -37.87
C PRO A 17 -0.08 9.76 -37.56
N VAL A 18 0.08 8.95 -36.51
CA VAL A 18 1.37 8.32 -36.19
C VAL A 18 1.79 7.37 -37.31
N ALA A 19 0.89 6.48 -37.75
CA ALA A 19 1.20 5.58 -38.86
C ALA A 19 1.53 6.34 -40.15
N ASN A 20 0.82 7.42 -40.47
CA ASN A 20 1.11 8.25 -41.64
C ASN A 20 2.47 8.95 -41.53
N ALA A 21 2.86 9.44 -40.35
CA ALA A 21 4.18 10.02 -40.11
C ALA A 21 5.29 8.97 -40.29
N LEU A 22 5.09 7.76 -39.75
CA LEU A 22 6.03 6.65 -39.90
C LEU A 22 6.14 6.19 -41.37
N LYS A 23 5.03 6.15 -42.12
CA LYS A 23 5.04 5.87 -43.58
C LYS A 23 5.84 6.91 -44.36
N GLN A 24 5.74 8.18 -43.99
CA GLN A 24 6.52 9.25 -44.60
C GLN A 24 8.02 9.08 -44.29
N GLN A 25 8.35 8.69 -43.06
CA GLN A 25 9.72 8.38 -42.63
C GLN A 25 10.31 7.15 -43.35
N ALA A 26 9.48 6.17 -43.69
CA ALA A 26 9.89 4.99 -44.46
C ALA A 26 10.19 5.29 -45.93
N LYS A 27 9.72 6.43 -46.45
CA LYS A 27 10.06 6.89 -47.80
C LYS A 27 11.37 7.68 -47.83
N THR A 28 11.74 8.31 -46.71
CA THR A 28 12.95 9.14 -46.60
C THR A 28 14.17 8.38 -46.10
N HIS A 29 13.99 7.31 -45.30
CA HIS A 29 15.09 6.52 -44.74
C HIS A 29 15.01 5.04 -45.08
N ASP A 30 16.03 4.53 -45.78
CA ASP A 30 16.15 3.10 -46.14
C ASP A 30 16.31 2.17 -44.93
N ILE A 31 16.96 2.65 -43.86
CA ILE A 31 17.07 1.91 -42.59
C ILE A 31 15.67 1.71 -41.99
N PHE A 32 14.85 2.76 -41.99
CA PHE A 32 13.49 2.66 -41.47
C PHE A 32 12.58 1.83 -42.39
N ARG A 33 12.78 1.93 -43.71
CA ARG A 33 12.13 1.08 -44.72
C ARG A 33 12.38 -0.40 -44.45
N SER A 34 13.65 -0.79 -44.26
CA SER A 34 14.03 -2.18 -43.98
C SER A 34 13.52 -2.65 -42.61
N LEU A 35 13.51 -1.78 -41.59
CA LEU A 35 12.87 -2.07 -40.30
C LEU A 35 11.38 -2.40 -40.47
N CYS A 36 10.61 -1.54 -41.15
CA CYS A 36 9.18 -1.78 -41.39
C CYS A 36 8.93 -3.09 -42.13
N ILE A 37 9.73 -3.38 -43.17
CA ILE A 37 9.63 -4.62 -43.92
C ILE A 37 9.92 -5.81 -43.00
N ASN A 38 11.00 -5.79 -42.23
CA ASN A 38 11.37 -6.88 -41.32
C ASN A 38 10.28 -7.12 -40.27
N VAL A 39 9.77 -6.05 -39.64
CA VAL A 39 8.68 -6.14 -38.66
C VAL A 39 7.41 -6.72 -39.28
N ALA A 40 7.01 -6.25 -40.46
CA ALA A 40 5.84 -6.76 -41.17
C ALA A 40 5.99 -8.24 -41.55
N GLN A 41 7.17 -8.65 -42.02
CA GLN A 41 7.44 -10.05 -42.39
C GLN A 41 7.49 -10.95 -41.15
N VAL A 42 8.06 -10.50 -40.04
CA VAL A 42 8.05 -11.23 -38.76
C VAL A 42 6.62 -11.38 -38.26
N ALA A 43 5.85 -10.30 -38.22
CA ALA A 43 4.45 -10.31 -37.79
C ALA A 43 3.60 -11.25 -38.67
N HIS A 44 3.79 -11.21 -39.99
CA HIS A 44 3.08 -12.08 -40.91
C HIS A 44 3.46 -13.56 -40.71
N ARG A 45 4.75 -13.84 -40.50
CA ARG A 45 5.23 -15.21 -40.22
C ARG A 45 4.73 -15.72 -38.89
N THR A 46 4.74 -14.91 -37.84
CA THR A 46 4.22 -15.31 -36.53
C THR A 46 2.73 -15.58 -36.60
N GLU A 47 1.94 -14.71 -37.25
CA GLU A 47 0.52 -14.91 -37.46
C GLU A 47 0.23 -16.22 -38.19
N MET A 48 0.91 -16.49 -39.31
CA MET A 48 0.68 -17.70 -40.08
C MET A 48 1.12 -18.96 -39.31
N ASN A 49 2.27 -18.91 -38.63
CA ASN A 49 2.75 -20.00 -37.77
C ASN A 49 1.77 -20.30 -36.63
N TRP A 50 1.18 -19.26 -36.04
CA TRP A 50 0.19 -19.41 -34.98
C TRP A 50 -1.10 -20.04 -35.51
N LYS A 51 -1.59 -19.57 -36.67
CA LYS A 51 -2.74 -20.18 -37.35
C LYS A 51 -2.51 -21.65 -37.69
N MET A 52 -1.34 -22.00 -38.23
CA MET A 52 -1.01 -23.40 -38.54
C MET A 52 -0.92 -24.27 -37.28
N ARG A 53 -0.39 -23.74 -36.16
CA ARG A 53 -0.26 -24.47 -34.90
C ARG A 53 -1.58 -24.63 -34.14
N VAL A 54 -2.39 -23.58 -34.10
CA VAL A 54 -3.59 -23.53 -33.26
C VAL A 54 -4.82 -24.05 -34.01
N LEU A 55 -4.97 -23.69 -35.30
CA LEU A 55 -6.15 -24.03 -36.10
C LEU A 55 -5.94 -25.25 -37.01
N GLY A 56 -4.75 -25.86 -36.99
CA GLY A 56 -4.46 -27.10 -37.73
C GLY A 56 -4.42 -26.93 -39.26
N TYR A 57 -4.25 -25.71 -39.77
CA TYR A 57 -4.07 -25.49 -41.21
C TYR A 57 -2.83 -26.23 -41.74
N LYS A 58 -2.92 -26.78 -42.97
CA LYS A 58 -1.79 -27.42 -43.66
C LYS A 58 -0.60 -26.48 -43.74
N LYS A 59 0.60 -27.02 -43.51
CA LYS A 59 1.86 -26.27 -43.55
C LYS A 59 2.15 -25.81 -44.98
N GLU A 60 1.89 -24.55 -45.27
CA GLU A 60 2.13 -23.92 -46.58
C GLU A 60 3.32 -22.94 -46.51
N VAL A 61 4.03 -22.77 -47.64
CA VAL A 61 5.16 -21.84 -47.74
C VAL A 61 4.62 -20.41 -47.68
N ILE A 62 4.99 -19.69 -46.61
CA ILE A 62 4.58 -18.30 -46.38
C ILE A 62 5.26 -17.42 -47.42
N ARG A 63 4.48 -16.88 -48.37
CA ARG A 63 4.99 -15.96 -49.39
C ARG A 63 5.26 -14.59 -48.75
N PRO A 64 6.44 -13.98 -49.00
CA PRO A 64 6.72 -12.65 -48.48
C PRO A 64 5.78 -11.61 -49.09
N LEU A 65 5.35 -10.66 -48.27
CA LEU A 65 4.55 -9.53 -48.73
C LEU A 65 5.36 -8.62 -49.68
N ASN A 66 4.69 -8.03 -50.68
CA ASN A 66 5.27 -6.98 -51.52
C ASN A 66 5.76 -5.81 -50.65
N ASP A 67 6.97 -5.30 -50.92
CA ASP A 67 7.61 -4.17 -50.22
C ASP A 67 6.65 -3.04 -49.88
N ALA A 68 5.82 -2.60 -50.84
CA ALA A 68 4.90 -1.50 -50.62
C ALA A 68 3.85 -1.82 -49.53
N ARG A 69 3.32 -3.06 -49.53
CA ARG A 69 2.37 -3.53 -48.50
C ARG A 69 3.07 -3.80 -47.18
N ALA A 70 4.30 -4.29 -47.20
CA ALA A 70 5.09 -4.56 -46.00
C ALA A 70 5.41 -3.25 -45.25
N ILE A 71 5.76 -2.18 -45.98
CA ILE A 71 5.98 -0.85 -45.40
C ILE A 71 4.71 -0.33 -44.75
N ASP A 72 3.57 -0.46 -45.44
CA ASP A 72 2.29 0.05 -44.94
C ASP A 72 1.82 -0.69 -43.67
N ALA A 73 1.95 -2.02 -43.66
CA ALA A 73 1.62 -2.85 -42.50
C ALA A 73 2.61 -2.63 -41.34
N GLY A 74 3.91 -2.55 -41.62
CA GLY A 74 4.95 -2.33 -40.62
C GLY A 74 4.82 -0.96 -39.95
N ALA A 75 4.54 0.10 -40.72
CA ALA A 75 4.35 1.44 -40.18
C ALA A 75 3.09 1.54 -39.30
N ASN A 76 1.98 0.89 -39.70
CA ASN A 76 0.78 0.81 -38.87
C ASN A 76 1.08 0.08 -37.54
N PHE A 77 1.75 -1.07 -37.61
CA PHE A 77 2.09 -1.87 -36.42
C PHE A 77 3.01 -1.10 -35.47
N LEU A 78 4.06 -0.45 -35.99
CA LEU A 78 4.99 0.34 -35.18
C LEU A 78 4.30 1.54 -34.52
N GLY A 79 3.38 2.20 -35.23
CA GLY A 79 2.61 3.32 -34.68
C GLY A 79 1.69 2.90 -33.54
N GLU A 80 0.98 1.78 -33.71
CA GLU A 80 0.14 1.21 -32.65
C GLU A 80 0.98 0.75 -31.46
N ALA A 81 2.08 0.03 -31.70
CA ALA A 81 3.00 -0.43 -30.65
C ALA A 81 3.61 0.74 -29.86
N PHE A 82 3.94 1.85 -30.53
CA PHE A 82 4.45 3.05 -29.85
C PHE A 82 3.41 3.65 -28.89
N ILE A 83 2.17 3.83 -29.35
CA ILE A 83 1.10 4.40 -28.51
C ILE A 83 0.78 3.47 -27.33
N PHE A 84 0.68 2.16 -27.59
CA PHE A 84 0.51 1.18 -26.52
C PHE A 84 1.69 1.18 -25.53
N GLY A 85 2.92 1.27 -26.04
CA GLY A 85 4.12 1.35 -25.22
C GLY A 85 4.11 2.57 -24.29
N VAL A 86 3.76 3.75 -24.80
CA VAL A 86 3.62 4.96 -24.00
C VAL A 86 2.52 4.79 -22.94
N ALA A 87 1.34 4.28 -23.32
CA ALA A 87 0.24 4.06 -22.39
C ALA A 87 0.60 3.08 -21.27
N VAL A 88 1.19 1.93 -21.61
CA VAL A 88 1.64 0.93 -20.63
C VAL A 88 2.72 1.52 -19.73
N SER A 89 3.68 2.26 -20.29
CA SER A 89 4.76 2.89 -19.53
C SER A 89 4.22 3.90 -18.51
N LEU A 90 3.24 4.71 -18.90
CA LEU A 90 2.57 5.66 -18.00
C LEU A 90 1.86 4.94 -16.85
N ILE A 91 1.13 3.85 -17.14
CA ILE A 91 0.46 3.04 -16.12
C ILE A 91 1.49 2.43 -15.15
N PHE A 92 2.58 1.86 -15.67
CA PHE A 92 3.64 1.28 -14.85
C PHE A 92 4.35 2.34 -14.01
N ALA A 93 4.62 3.52 -14.56
CA ALA A 93 5.22 4.62 -13.83
C ALA A 93 4.34 5.07 -12.64
N GLU A 94 3.03 5.21 -12.87
CA GLU A 94 2.09 5.55 -11.80
C GLU A 94 1.98 4.42 -10.77
N GLN A 95 2.00 3.16 -11.19
CA GLN A 95 2.02 2.02 -10.26
C GLN A 95 3.25 2.04 -9.35
N ILE A 96 4.44 2.34 -9.87
CA ILE A 96 5.66 2.46 -9.06
C ILE A 96 5.56 3.64 -8.10
N ARG A 97 5.10 4.80 -8.58
CA ARG A 97 4.89 5.99 -7.76
C ARG A 97 3.89 5.74 -6.63
N SER A 98 2.75 5.15 -6.94
CA SER A 98 1.70 4.79 -6.00
C SER A 98 2.21 3.81 -4.93
N ARG A 99 2.97 2.79 -5.33
CA ARG A 99 3.61 1.85 -4.38
C ARG A 99 4.57 2.55 -3.42
N ASN A 100 5.33 3.53 -3.91
CA ASN A 100 6.24 4.31 -3.06
C ASN A 100 5.48 5.18 -2.05
N GLN A 101 4.33 5.76 -2.44
CA GLN A 101 3.47 6.51 -1.51
C GLN A 101 2.84 5.60 -0.45
N ALA A 102 2.34 4.44 -0.85
CA ALA A 102 1.79 3.46 0.09
C ALA A 102 2.84 2.96 1.09
N LYS A 103 4.09 2.77 0.66
CA LYS A 103 5.19 2.40 1.55
C LYS A 103 5.50 3.49 2.57
N LYS A 104 5.55 4.77 2.15
CA LYS A 104 5.77 5.91 3.07
C LYS A 104 4.66 6.03 4.12
N GLN A 105 3.41 5.83 3.72
CA GLN A 105 2.29 5.84 4.66
C GLN A 105 2.39 4.69 5.67
N ARG A 106 2.74 3.47 5.21
CA ARG A 106 2.92 2.33 6.12
C ARG A 106 4.04 2.57 7.13
N THR A 107 5.21 3.01 6.68
CA THR A 107 6.32 3.34 7.60
C THR A 107 5.91 4.40 8.63
N ALA A 108 5.24 5.48 8.20
CA ALA A 108 4.78 6.51 9.12
C ALA A 108 3.69 6.02 10.11
N VAL A 109 2.90 5.01 9.73
CA VAL A 109 1.92 4.38 10.64
C VAL A 109 2.62 3.45 11.62
N ASP A 110 3.59 2.67 11.17
CA ASP A 110 4.39 1.79 12.01
C ASP A 110 5.19 2.59 13.07
N ASP A 111 5.82 3.70 12.67
CA ASP A 111 6.55 4.60 13.59
C ASP A 111 5.61 5.14 14.69
N ARG A 112 4.39 5.56 14.32
CA ARG A 112 3.39 6.05 15.30
C ARG A 112 2.89 4.95 16.24
N LEU A 113 2.75 3.72 15.74
CA LEU A 113 2.38 2.57 16.55
C LEU A 113 3.46 2.29 17.59
N GLU A 114 4.73 2.33 17.19
CA GLU A 114 5.87 2.13 18.10
C GLU A 114 5.91 3.20 19.20
N ASP A 115 5.71 4.47 18.85
CA ASP A 115 5.62 5.58 19.82
C ASP A 115 4.45 5.41 20.80
N LEU A 116 3.25 5.10 20.31
CA LEU A 116 2.06 4.86 21.14
C LEU A 116 2.26 3.68 22.09
N GLU A 117 2.86 2.59 21.62
CA GLU A 117 3.18 1.45 22.47
C GLU A 117 4.17 1.82 23.58
N LYS A 118 5.15 2.67 23.28
CA LYS A 118 6.10 3.17 24.27
C LYS A 118 5.40 4.02 25.33
N GLU A 119 4.57 4.98 24.93
CA GLU A 119 3.79 5.79 25.86
C GLU A 119 2.87 4.93 26.74
N MET A 120 2.22 3.92 26.16
CA MET A 120 1.38 2.98 26.92
C MET A 120 2.17 2.16 27.93
N ARG A 121 3.41 1.74 27.59
CA ARG A 121 4.31 1.06 28.52
C ARG A 121 4.73 1.98 29.67
N GLU A 122 5.13 3.21 29.38
CA GLU A 122 5.53 4.21 30.37
C GLU A 122 4.37 4.56 31.31
N ARG A 123 3.18 4.83 30.77
CA ARG A 123 1.98 5.08 31.58
C ARG A 123 1.58 3.90 32.45
N LYS A 124 1.72 2.67 31.95
CA LYS A 124 1.46 1.47 32.77
C LYS A 124 2.44 1.37 33.93
N GLN A 125 3.73 1.64 33.71
CA GLN A 125 4.73 1.64 34.78
C GLN A 125 4.44 2.73 35.81
N GLU A 126 4.07 3.94 35.38
CA GLU A 126 3.70 5.03 36.28
C GLU A 126 2.48 4.67 37.14
N ILE A 127 1.44 4.06 36.54
CA ILE A 127 0.27 3.57 37.27
C ILE A 127 0.66 2.48 38.27
N GLU A 128 1.59 1.60 37.92
CA GLU A 128 2.05 0.53 38.81
C GLU A 128 2.80 1.09 40.02
N ILE A 129 3.68 2.08 39.82
CA ILE A 129 4.38 2.78 40.89
C ILE A 129 3.39 3.52 41.81
N LEU A 130 2.45 4.27 41.23
CA LEU A 130 1.43 5.00 41.99
C LEU A 130 0.51 4.05 42.77
N LYS A 131 0.23 2.85 42.24
CA LYS A 131 -0.52 1.82 42.97
C LYS A 131 0.23 1.33 44.19
N ILE A 132 1.52 1.05 44.06
CA ILE A 132 2.36 0.63 45.19
C ILE A 132 2.36 1.71 46.28
N GLU A 133 2.57 2.97 45.92
CA GLU A 133 2.55 4.10 46.86
C GLU A 133 1.18 4.26 47.55
N ARG A 134 0.10 4.09 46.78
CA ARG A 134 -1.27 4.09 47.30
C ARG A 134 -1.52 2.98 48.32
N ASP A 135 -0.98 1.80 48.08
CA ASP A 135 -1.15 0.65 48.97
C ASP A 135 -0.33 0.81 50.26
N THR A 136 0.91 1.32 50.18
CA THR A 136 1.73 1.61 51.37
C THR A 136 1.10 2.68 52.26
N LEU A 137 0.62 3.78 51.67
CA LEU A 137 -0.07 4.83 52.42
C LEU A 137 -1.37 4.31 53.06
N ARG A 138 -2.06 3.38 52.39
CA ARG A 138 -3.27 2.76 52.93
C ARG A 138 -2.97 1.88 54.14
N GLU A 139 -1.88 1.11 54.10
CA GLU A 139 -1.42 0.34 55.27
C GLU A 139 -1.05 1.25 56.44
N GLU A 140 -0.34 2.36 56.20
CA GLU A 140 -0.01 3.33 57.25
C GLU A 140 -1.25 3.92 57.93
N LEU A 141 -2.28 4.29 57.14
CA LEU A 141 -3.56 4.77 57.70
C LEU A 141 -4.28 3.70 58.52
N ASP A 142 -4.22 2.43 58.10
CA ASP A 142 -4.83 1.31 58.82
C ASP A 142 -4.14 1.03 60.17
N VAL A 143 -2.83 1.27 60.27
CA VAL A 143 -2.08 1.17 61.53
C VAL A 143 -2.46 2.31 62.47
N LEU A 144 -2.45 3.55 61.97
CA LEU A 144 -2.79 4.74 62.77
C LEU A 144 -4.23 4.70 63.30
N THR A 145 -5.18 4.21 62.50
CA THR A 145 -6.57 4.03 62.95
C THR A 145 -6.69 2.98 64.04
N LYS A 146 -5.99 1.85 63.93
CA LYS A 146 -5.91 0.85 65.01
C LYS A 146 -5.30 1.41 66.29
N GLU A 147 -4.25 2.22 66.18
CA GLU A 147 -3.66 2.89 67.35
C GLU A 147 -4.66 3.83 68.02
N ALA A 148 -5.38 4.65 67.24
CA ALA A 148 -6.42 5.53 67.76
C ALA A 148 -7.56 4.75 68.45
N ASP A 149 -8.02 3.65 67.87
CA ASP A 149 -9.06 2.79 68.47
C ASP A 149 -8.58 2.17 69.78
N THR A 150 -7.32 1.70 69.84
CA THR A 150 -6.75 1.13 71.07
C THR A 150 -6.63 2.18 72.18
N LEU A 151 -6.19 3.40 71.85
CA LEU A 151 -6.14 4.53 72.79
C LEU A 151 -7.54 4.87 73.30
N THR A 152 -8.54 4.89 72.42
CA THR A 152 -9.94 5.15 72.79
C THR A 152 -10.48 4.07 73.74
N ALA A 153 -10.16 2.80 73.48
CA ALA A 153 -10.53 1.68 74.35
C ALA A 153 -9.85 1.75 75.72
N VAL A 154 -8.55 2.06 75.77
CA VAL A 154 -7.82 2.25 77.04
C VAL A 154 -8.38 3.44 77.82
N MET A 155 -8.69 4.56 77.15
CA MET A 155 -9.27 5.73 77.78
C MET A 155 -10.66 5.41 78.37
N MET A 156 -11.52 4.68 77.65
CA MET A 156 -12.80 4.18 78.20
C MET A 156 -12.59 3.29 79.43
N GLN A 157 -11.57 2.43 79.41
CA GLN A 157 -11.28 1.52 80.51
C GLN A 157 -10.78 2.26 81.77
N VAL A 158 -9.94 3.28 81.60
CA VAL A 158 -9.47 4.15 82.69
C VAL A 158 -10.62 5.00 83.23
N LEU A 159 -11.40 5.65 82.37
CA LEU A 159 -12.59 6.42 82.80
C LEU A 159 -13.60 5.55 83.54
N GLY A 160 -13.81 4.30 83.10
CA GLY A 160 -14.66 3.33 83.78
C GLY A 160 -14.15 2.96 85.18
N LYS A 161 -12.83 2.76 85.34
CA LYS A 161 -12.22 2.51 86.66
C LYS A 161 -12.35 3.71 87.60
N GLU A 162 -12.08 4.91 87.10
CA GLU A 162 -12.19 6.16 87.89
C GLU A 162 -13.64 6.44 88.34
N MET A 163 -14.63 6.14 87.48
CA MET A 163 -16.06 6.23 87.82
C MET A 163 -16.45 5.21 88.91
N GLN A 164 -15.93 3.99 88.83
CA GLN A 164 -16.18 2.94 89.83
C GLN A 164 -15.54 3.28 91.18
N GLN A 165 -14.36 3.90 91.17
CA GLN A 165 -13.64 4.31 92.37
C GLN A 165 -14.32 5.49 93.10
N ARG A 166 -14.94 6.41 92.35
CA ARG A 166 -15.80 7.48 92.90
C ARG A 166 -17.17 7.01 93.41
N SER A 167 -17.71 5.92 92.86
CA SER A 167 -18.98 5.35 93.30
C SER A 167 -18.88 4.56 94.62
N ILE A 168 -17.69 4.12 95.02
CA ILE A 168 -17.45 3.33 96.24
C ILE A 168 -17.02 4.23 97.42
N SER A 169 -16.77 5.52 97.19
CA SER A 169 -16.33 6.49 98.20
C SER A 169 -17.45 7.36 98.81
N TRP A 170 -18.72 6.93 98.74
CA TRP A 170 -19.87 7.57 99.41
C TRP A 170 -20.58 6.57 100.33
#